data_AF-A0A3C0UPD4-F1
#
_entry.id   AF-A0A3C0UPD4-F1
#
_cell.length_a   1.000
_cell.length_b   1.000
_cell.length_c   1.000
_cell.angle_alpha   90.00
_cell.angle_beta   90.00
_cell.angle_gamma   90.00
#
_symmetry.space_group_name_H-M   'P 1'
#
loop_
_entity.id
_entity.type
_entity.pdbx_description
1 polymer ?
#
loop_
_entity_poly.entity_id
_entity_poly.type
_entity_poly.pdbx_seq_one_letter_code
_entity_poly.pdbx_strand_id
1 'polypeptide(L)'
;MKVYQESWLINRYALGLAKKLQKDGTLTTAQAEAAQKLHADLPYSPNVFIKALLFIFGFIGFGFGGSFFTLLLIGDANWGLPIGALLYGGGTLFGLVHIVRQRKLYFSGIDNALIYCILGSLGPVFMKVSEINNFKEPWQFGLLYLPFLLMAVYSFGEPLVALGLFFDFLFIFSSLLVKYPLGKAFLPFILSGVSVALFFLMHRFSKRRAAFYWQTALEWALPATLLCAYLSVNYMVVRYANASLNDLPMPAPEIQFAWLFWTLTFLVPLLQLGLGIRLRDRSIIVVALVSALYSIVTYRHYHSLLPLEWGLLLGGLILASLSYALLRYLKIPKFGFSITPESSKTNLLQTVVLSHLTKTTQSAASQEVKMGGGDFGGGGAGEQY
;
A
#
# COMPACT_ATOMS: atom_id res chain seq x y z
N MET A 1 -11.59 13.79 -7.14
CA MET A 1 -10.77 14.96 -6.73
C MET A 1 -9.87 14.50 -5.58
N LYS A 2 -8.60 14.90 -5.51
CA LYS A 2 -7.76 14.59 -4.35
C LYS A 2 -8.28 15.33 -3.11
N VAL A 3 -8.55 14.58 -2.04
CA VAL A 3 -9.15 15.15 -0.81
C VAL A 3 -8.07 15.71 0.11
N TYR A 4 -6.94 15.01 0.25
CA TYR A 4 -5.79 15.51 0.98
C TYR A 4 -4.98 16.47 0.11
N GLN A 5 -4.39 17.50 0.71
CA GLN A 5 -3.49 18.41 -0.01
C GLN A 5 -2.10 17.78 -0.16
N GLU A 6 -1.54 17.80 -1.37
CA GLU A 6 -0.22 17.24 -1.63
C GLU A 6 0.90 17.96 -0.85
N SER A 7 0.76 19.27 -0.62
CA SER A 7 1.69 20.08 0.16
C SER A 7 1.90 19.51 1.57
N TRP A 8 0.84 19.06 2.24
CA TRP A 8 0.91 18.45 3.57
C TRP A 8 1.75 17.17 3.58
N LEU A 9 1.59 16.35 2.53
CA LEU A 9 2.31 15.09 2.37
C LEU A 9 3.79 15.35 2.11
N ILE A 10 4.10 16.34 1.27
CA ILE A 10 5.46 16.76 0.96
C ILE A 10 6.14 17.31 2.22
N ASN A 11 5.48 18.22 2.97
CA ASN A 11 6.01 18.78 4.21
C ASN A 11 6.29 17.69 5.25
N ARG A 12 5.36 16.75 5.43
CA ARG A 12 5.54 15.61 6.33
C ARG A 12 6.74 14.75 5.92
N TYR A 13 6.86 14.44 4.64
CA TYR A 13 7.98 13.66 4.13
C TYR A 13 9.31 14.39 4.31
N ALA A 14 9.36 15.69 3.99
CA ALA A 14 10.54 16.55 4.14
C ALA A 14 11.02 16.61 5.59
N LEU A 15 10.12 16.79 6.56
CA LEU A 15 10.48 16.79 7.97
C LEU A 15 10.92 15.41 8.48
N GLY A 16 10.28 14.34 7.99
CA GLY A 16 10.73 12.98 8.28
C GLY A 16 12.15 12.71 7.78
N LEU A 17 12.49 13.23 6.59
CA LEU A 17 13.82 13.15 6.01
C LEU A 17 14.83 13.99 6.80
N ALA A 18 14.50 15.24 7.12
CA ALA A 18 15.37 16.12 7.90
C ALA A 18 15.73 15.50 9.27
N LYS A 19 14.75 14.92 9.97
CA LYS A 19 14.99 14.22 11.25
C LYS A 19 15.89 13.00 11.10
N LYS A 20 15.79 12.25 10.00
CA LYS A 20 16.70 11.12 9.73
C LYS A 20 18.12 11.62 9.48
N LEU A 21 18.28 12.61 8.60
CA LEU A 21 19.59 13.19 8.27
C LEU A 21 20.27 13.88 9.46
N GLN A 22 19.49 14.44 10.40
CA GLN A 22 20.02 14.96 11.65
C GLN A 22 20.55 13.84 12.55
N LYS A 23 19.82 12.71 12.67
CA LYS A 23 20.28 11.53 13.43
C LYS A 23 21.54 10.91 12.83
N ASP A 24 21.66 10.97 11.51
CA ASP A 24 22.83 10.47 10.77
C ASP A 24 24.01 11.47 10.82
N GLY A 25 23.88 12.60 11.52
CA GLY A 25 24.93 13.62 11.65
C GLY A 25 25.20 14.43 10.38
N THR A 26 24.40 14.26 9.33
CA THR A 26 24.58 14.94 8.04
C THR A 26 24.06 16.37 8.05
N LEU A 27 22.99 16.65 8.81
CA LEU A 27 22.45 18.01 8.99
C LEU A 27 22.88 18.57 10.34
N THR A 28 23.29 19.84 10.35
CA THR A 28 23.47 20.58 11.61
C THR A 28 22.13 20.87 12.26
N THR A 29 22.12 21.06 13.58
CA THR A 29 20.92 21.43 14.35
C THR A 29 20.23 22.67 13.78
N ALA A 30 21.00 23.69 13.39
CA ALA A 30 20.49 24.90 12.78
C ALA A 30 19.78 24.66 11.43
N GLN A 31 20.31 23.77 10.59
CA GLN A 31 19.68 23.44 9.30
C GLN A 31 18.40 22.61 9.50
N ALA A 32 18.37 21.72 10.50
CA ALA A 32 17.19 20.95 10.84
C ALA A 32 16.06 21.85 11.38
N GLU A 33 16.39 22.84 12.22
CA GLU A 33 15.43 23.84 12.71
C GLU A 33 14.91 24.75 11.60
N ALA A 34 15.77 25.15 10.65
CA ALA A 34 15.34 25.92 9.48
C ALA A 34 14.35 25.12 8.61
N ALA A 35 14.61 23.84 8.37
CA ALA A 35 13.69 22.95 7.66
C ALA A 35 12.36 22.78 8.43
N GLN A 36 12.41 22.73 9.76
CA GLN A 36 11.22 22.65 10.61
C GLN A 36 10.34 23.89 10.51
N LYS A 37 10.93 25.09 10.45
CA LYS A 37 10.20 26.35 10.24
C LYS A 37 9.59 26.42 8.84
N LEU A 38 10.32 25.98 7.81
CA LEU A 38 9.89 26.05 6.42
C LEU A 38 8.74 25.08 6.08
N HIS A 39 8.71 23.91 6.73
CA HIS A 39 7.68 22.89 6.54
C HIS A 39 6.77 22.71 7.77
N ALA A 40 6.49 23.79 8.51
CA ALA A 40 5.69 23.75 9.73
C ALA A 40 4.22 23.36 9.50
N ASP A 41 3.71 23.53 8.28
CA ASP A 41 2.33 23.16 7.93
C ASP A 41 2.20 21.64 7.74
N LEU A 42 1.87 20.96 8.83
CA LEU A 42 1.74 19.51 8.90
C LEU A 42 0.27 19.07 9.02
N PRO A 43 -0.08 17.93 8.41
CA PRO A 43 -1.38 17.33 8.63
C PRO A 43 -1.46 16.71 10.04
N TYR A 44 -2.66 16.71 10.62
CA TYR A 44 -2.95 16.02 11.85
C TYR A 44 -2.93 14.51 11.62
N SER A 45 -1.91 13.84 12.18
CA SER A 45 -1.82 12.39 12.24
C SER A 45 -1.29 11.99 13.63
N PRO A 46 -2.13 11.50 14.53
CA PRO A 46 -1.73 11.19 15.90
C PRO A 46 -0.95 9.87 15.96
N ASN A 47 -0.51 9.49 17.17
CA ASN A 47 0.17 8.20 17.39
C ASN A 47 -0.78 7.01 17.16
N VAL A 48 -0.23 5.81 17.04
CA VAL A 48 -1.01 4.60 16.68
C VAL A 48 -2.14 4.31 17.67
N PHE A 49 -1.91 4.52 18.97
CA PHE A 49 -2.92 4.30 20.00
C PHE A 49 -4.13 5.24 19.83
N ILE A 50 -3.88 6.54 19.66
CA ILE A 50 -4.95 7.52 19.43
C ILE A 50 -5.64 7.27 18.09
N LYS A 51 -4.90 6.87 17.04
CA LYS A 51 -5.51 6.49 15.76
C LYS A 51 -6.49 5.34 15.91
N ALA A 52 -6.11 4.29 16.64
CA ALA A 52 -6.99 3.14 16.88
C ALA A 52 -8.25 3.56 17.66
N LEU A 53 -8.09 4.41 18.67
CA LEU A 53 -9.19 4.93 19.46
C LEU A 53 -10.15 5.79 18.61
N LEU A 54 -9.61 6.74 17.83
CA LEU A 54 -10.39 7.59 16.92
C LEU A 54 -11.09 6.79 15.82
N PHE A 55 -10.47 5.70 15.36
CA PHE A 55 -11.06 4.79 14.40
C PHE A 55 -12.29 4.09 14.99
N ILE A 56 -12.15 3.50 16.18
CA ILE A 56 -13.26 2.85 16.90
C ILE A 56 -14.40 3.84 17.17
N PHE A 57 -14.08 5.02 17.70
CA PHE A 57 -15.09 6.05 17.93
C PHE A 57 -15.73 6.56 16.65
N GLY A 58 -15.00 6.62 15.53
CA GLY A 58 -15.55 6.93 14.22
C GLY A 58 -16.63 5.93 13.80
N PHE A 59 -16.37 4.63 13.97
CA PHE A 59 -17.36 3.58 13.71
C PHE A 59 -18.59 3.68 14.62
N ILE A 60 -18.37 3.86 15.92
CA ILE A 60 -19.47 3.97 16.89
C ILE A 60 -20.32 5.20 16.57
N GLY A 61 -19.68 6.34 16.32
CA GLY A 61 -20.36 7.60 16.01
C GLY A 61 -21.15 7.52 14.70
N PHE A 62 -20.57 6.94 13.66
CA PHE A 62 -21.27 6.71 12.40
C PHE A 62 -22.42 5.72 12.56
N GLY A 63 -22.21 4.62 13.28
CA GLY A 63 -23.25 3.61 13.52
C GLY A 63 -24.44 4.19 14.28
N PHE A 64 -24.17 4.87 15.39
CA PHE A 64 -25.22 5.50 16.20
C PHE A 64 -25.98 6.59 15.42
N GLY A 65 -25.24 7.48 14.75
CA GLY A 65 -25.83 8.54 13.93
C GLY A 65 -26.63 7.98 12.75
N GLY A 66 -26.12 6.95 12.09
CA GLY A 66 -26.78 6.27 10.97
C GLY A 66 -28.05 5.56 11.41
N SER A 67 -28.02 4.81 12.51
CA SER A 67 -29.20 4.18 13.09
C SER A 67 -30.27 5.20 13.44
N PHE A 68 -29.91 6.28 14.16
CA PHE A 68 -30.86 7.34 14.49
C PHE A 68 -31.45 8.00 13.22
N PHE A 69 -30.60 8.34 12.25
CA PHE A 69 -31.03 8.93 10.98
C PHE A 69 -31.96 8.02 10.18
N THR A 70 -31.65 6.72 10.12
CA THR A 70 -32.54 5.75 9.46
C THR A 70 -33.86 5.58 10.20
N LEU A 71 -33.88 5.55 11.54
CA LEU A 71 -35.12 5.48 12.32
C LEU A 71 -36.07 6.66 12.04
N LEU A 72 -35.53 7.85 11.78
CA LEU A 72 -36.33 9.02 11.40
C LEU A 72 -36.92 8.93 9.98
N LEU A 73 -36.30 8.13 9.11
CA LEU A 73 -36.71 7.93 7.72
C LEU A 73 -37.48 6.61 7.49
N ILE A 74 -37.44 5.69 8.46
CA ILE A 74 -38.19 4.43 8.43
C ILE A 74 -39.66 4.75 8.72
N GLY A 75 -40.40 4.99 7.64
CA GLY A 75 -41.82 4.58 7.56
C GLY A 75 -41.92 3.17 6.95
N ASP A 76 -43.15 2.68 6.74
CA ASP A 76 -43.48 1.37 6.10
C ASP A 76 -42.99 1.21 4.63
N ALA A 77 -42.11 2.09 4.14
CA ALA A 77 -41.65 2.10 2.77
C ALA A 77 -40.41 1.20 2.57
N ASN A 78 -40.54 0.23 1.67
CA ASN A 78 -39.46 -0.65 1.17
C ASN A 78 -38.17 0.07 0.70
N TRP A 79 -38.23 1.39 0.48
CA TRP A 79 -37.12 2.23 0.03
C TRP A 79 -36.48 3.08 1.13
N GLY A 80 -37.07 3.13 2.33
CA GLY A 80 -36.63 4.01 3.41
C GLY A 80 -35.18 3.76 3.82
N LEU A 81 -34.80 2.49 4.00
CA LEU A 81 -33.45 2.11 4.43
C LEU A 81 -32.38 2.36 3.34
N PRO A 82 -32.55 1.93 2.06
CA PRO A 82 -31.61 2.26 0.99
C PRO A 82 -31.41 3.77 0.77
N ILE A 83 -32.51 4.54 0.70
CA ILE A 83 -32.44 5.99 0.49
C ILE A 83 -31.80 6.66 1.70
N GLY A 84 -32.19 6.28 2.92
CA GLY A 84 -31.61 6.81 4.16
C GLY A 84 -30.11 6.53 4.26
N ALA A 85 -29.68 5.32 3.92
CA ALA A 85 -28.26 4.95 3.90
C ALA A 85 -27.48 5.78 2.86
N LEU A 86 -28.03 5.98 1.66
CA LEU A 86 -27.40 6.79 0.61
C LEU A 86 -27.25 8.25 1.05
N LEU A 87 -28.30 8.85 1.60
CA LEU A 87 -28.28 10.24 2.08
C LEU A 87 -27.33 10.42 3.26
N TYR A 88 -27.34 9.49 4.21
CA TYR A 88 -26.45 9.53 5.37
C TYR A 88 -24.98 9.35 4.96
N GLY A 89 -24.70 8.39 4.07
CA GLY A 89 -23.37 8.17 3.51
C GLY A 89 -22.86 9.38 2.71
N GLY A 90 -23.71 9.94 1.83
CA GLY A 90 -23.40 11.14 1.06
C GLY A 90 -23.17 12.37 1.94
N GLY A 91 -24.01 12.59 2.95
CA GLY A 91 -23.85 13.65 3.94
C GLY A 91 -22.58 13.50 4.76
N THR A 92 -22.25 12.26 5.16
CA THR A 92 -20.99 11.95 5.86
C THR A 92 -19.78 12.19 4.96
N LEU A 93 -19.84 11.84 3.68
CA LEU A 93 -18.76 12.13 2.72
C LEU A 93 -18.54 13.64 2.58
N PHE A 94 -19.61 14.41 2.46
CA PHE A 94 -19.54 15.87 2.40
C PHE A 94 -18.90 16.44 3.69
N GLY A 95 -19.38 16.01 4.86
CA GLY A 95 -18.84 16.41 6.15
C GLY A 95 -17.37 16.01 6.31
N LEU A 96 -16.99 14.80 5.90
CA LEU A 96 -15.63 14.30 5.96
C LEU A 96 -14.68 15.16 5.12
N VAL A 97 -15.04 15.47 3.86
CA VAL A 97 -14.22 16.33 2.99
C VAL A 97 -14.01 17.71 3.62
N HIS A 98 -15.04 18.26 4.28
CA HIS A 98 -14.96 19.54 4.96
C HIS A 98 -14.05 19.49 6.20
N ILE A 99 -14.24 18.48 7.06
CA ILE A 99 -13.46 18.30 8.29
C ILE A 99 -11.99 18.02 7.96
N VAL A 100 -11.70 17.20 6.93
CA VAL A 100 -10.33 16.93 6.47
C VAL A 100 -9.64 18.24 6.10
N ARG A 101 -10.32 19.15 5.40
CA ARG A 101 -9.74 20.45 5.02
C ARG A 101 -9.53 21.38 6.20
N GLN A 102 -10.51 21.47 7.11
CA GLN A 102 -10.43 22.37 8.26
C GLN A 102 -9.41 21.90 9.31
N ARG A 103 -9.40 20.61 9.61
CA ARG A 103 -8.58 20.00 10.68
C ARG A 103 -7.30 19.35 10.15
N LYS A 104 -7.04 19.47 8.84
CA LYS A 104 -5.88 18.91 8.13
C LYS A 104 -5.68 17.42 8.43
N LEU A 105 -6.77 16.66 8.52
CA LEU A 105 -6.70 15.24 8.86
C LEU A 105 -5.95 14.47 7.77
N TYR A 106 -5.09 13.54 8.17
CA TYR A 106 -4.49 12.59 7.25
C TYR A 106 -4.17 11.27 7.96
N PHE A 107 -4.92 10.23 7.60
CA PHE A 107 -4.84 8.91 8.21
C PHE A 107 -4.81 8.99 9.73
N SER A 108 -5.74 9.78 10.27
CA SER A 108 -5.88 10.09 11.68
C SER A 108 -6.69 9.05 12.45
N GLY A 109 -7.31 8.10 11.75
CA GLY A 109 -8.15 7.06 12.30
C GLY A 109 -9.62 7.35 12.06
N ILE A 110 -10.09 8.54 12.45
CA ILE A 110 -11.49 8.94 12.22
C ILE A 110 -11.82 9.08 10.73
N ASP A 111 -10.92 9.65 9.93
CA ASP A 111 -11.10 9.75 8.48
C ASP A 111 -11.09 8.38 7.79
N ASN A 112 -10.20 7.46 8.20
CA ASN A 112 -10.22 6.08 7.71
C ASN A 112 -11.55 5.36 8.04
N ALA A 113 -12.01 5.48 9.30
CA ALA A 113 -13.25 4.84 9.73
C ALA A 113 -14.44 5.36 8.90
N LEU A 114 -14.56 6.68 8.74
CA LEU A 114 -15.64 7.28 7.99
C LEU A 114 -15.60 6.89 6.50
N ILE A 115 -14.42 6.75 5.87
CA ILE A 115 -14.32 6.24 4.49
C ILE A 115 -14.94 4.84 4.39
N TYR A 116 -14.65 3.94 5.34
CA TYR A 116 -15.20 2.57 5.31
C TYR A 116 -16.70 2.57 5.58
N CYS A 117 -17.16 3.41 6.48
CA CYS A 117 -18.58 3.59 6.76
C CYS A 117 -19.34 4.13 5.53
N ILE A 118 -18.78 5.10 4.79
CA ILE A 118 -19.36 5.64 3.56
C ILE A 118 -19.44 4.56 2.47
N LEU A 119 -18.40 3.73 2.32
CA LEU A 119 -18.44 2.60 1.39
C LEU A 119 -19.46 1.54 1.86
N GLY A 120 -19.54 1.30 3.16
CA GLY A 120 -20.51 0.38 3.77
C GLY A 120 -21.97 0.83 3.58
N SER A 121 -22.25 2.14 3.62
CA SER A 121 -23.60 2.66 3.42
C SER A 121 -24.14 2.46 2.00
N LEU A 122 -23.29 2.12 1.03
CA LEU A 122 -23.74 1.71 -0.31
C LEU A 122 -24.36 0.30 -0.32
N GLY A 123 -24.06 -0.52 0.70
CA GLY A 123 -24.52 -1.91 0.77
C GLY A 123 -26.04 -2.06 0.63
N PRO A 124 -26.86 -1.38 1.43
CA PRO A 124 -28.31 -1.47 1.28
C PRO A 124 -28.85 -0.97 -0.06
N VAL A 125 -28.21 0.04 -0.67
CA VAL A 125 -28.55 0.52 -2.01
C VAL A 125 -28.29 -0.59 -3.03
N PHE A 126 -27.13 -1.23 -2.97
CA PHE A 126 -26.77 -2.31 -3.90
C PHE A 126 -27.60 -3.56 -3.68
N MET A 127 -27.97 -3.89 -2.45
CA MET A 127 -28.94 -4.96 -2.17
C MET A 127 -30.28 -4.69 -2.84
N LYS A 128 -30.78 -3.44 -2.79
CA LYS A 128 -32.04 -3.08 -3.44
C LYS A 128 -31.94 -3.09 -4.98
N VAL A 129 -30.83 -2.57 -5.51
CA VAL A 129 -30.53 -2.64 -6.96
C VAL A 129 -30.46 -4.09 -7.43
N SER A 130 -29.83 -4.97 -6.64
CA SER A 130 -29.74 -6.41 -6.91
C SER A 130 -31.12 -7.07 -6.93
N GLU A 131 -31.98 -6.75 -5.97
CA GLU A 131 -33.36 -7.27 -5.91
C GLU A 131 -34.16 -6.89 -7.16
N ILE A 132 -34.13 -5.61 -7.56
CA ILE A 132 -34.89 -5.10 -8.72
C ILE A 132 -34.40 -5.71 -10.04
N ASN A 133 -33.08 -5.81 -10.19
CA ASN A 133 -32.47 -6.33 -11.42
C ASN A 133 -32.28 -7.85 -11.41
N ASN A 134 -32.77 -8.54 -10.37
CA ASN A 134 -32.62 -9.98 -10.18
C ASN A 134 -31.18 -10.46 -10.39
N PHE A 135 -30.22 -9.82 -9.72
CA PHE A 135 -28.83 -10.30 -9.77
C PHE A 135 -28.75 -11.70 -9.18
N LYS A 136 -28.19 -12.63 -9.95
CA LYS A 136 -28.05 -14.04 -9.57
C LYS A 136 -26.61 -14.39 -9.22
N GLU A 137 -25.67 -13.51 -9.57
CA GLU A 137 -24.27 -13.86 -9.67
C GLU A 137 -23.40 -12.94 -8.80
N PRO A 138 -22.46 -13.48 -8.02
CA PRO A 138 -21.69 -12.69 -7.07
C PRO A 138 -20.84 -11.57 -7.72
N TRP A 139 -20.29 -11.79 -8.92
CA TRP A 139 -19.50 -10.76 -9.64
C TRP A 139 -20.29 -9.48 -9.93
N GLN A 140 -21.63 -9.55 -10.00
CA GLN A 140 -22.48 -8.37 -10.26
C GLN A 140 -22.39 -7.37 -9.10
N PHE A 141 -22.29 -7.86 -7.86
CA PHE A 141 -22.08 -7.01 -6.69
C PHE A 141 -20.69 -6.37 -6.68
N GLY A 142 -19.66 -7.12 -7.03
CA GLY A 142 -18.31 -6.56 -7.16
C GLY A 142 -18.28 -5.45 -8.21
N LEU A 143 -18.92 -5.67 -9.36
CA LEU A 143 -19.01 -4.67 -10.43
C LEU A 143 -19.74 -3.38 -9.98
N LEU A 144 -20.73 -3.47 -9.09
CA LEU A 144 -21.36 -2.29 -8.49
C LEU A 144 -20.41 -1.52 -7.55
N TYR A 145 -19.60 -2.22 -6.76
CA TYR A 145 -18.66 -1.61 -5.83
C TYR A 145 -17.43 -0.99 -6.52
N LEU A 146 -16.98 -1.60 -7.62
CA LEU A 146 -15.76 -1.23 -8.34
C LEU A 146 -15.58 0.28 -8.61
N PRO A 147 -16.56 1.03 -9.18
CA PRO A 147 -16.40 2.46 -9.43
C PRO A 147 -16.24 3.28 -8.15
N PHE A 148 -16.89 2.88 -7.05
CA PHE A 148 -16.80 3.58 -5.78
C PHE A 148 -15.47 3.31 -5.07
N LEU A 149 -14.98 2.07 -5.13
CA LEU A 149 -13.64 1.71 -4.66
C LEU A 149 -12.57 2.47 -5.47
N LEU A 150 -12.67 2.50 -6.80
CA LEU A 150 -11.78 3.29 -7.66
C LEU A 150 -11.78 4.77 -7.28
N MET A 151 -12.97 5.35 -7.11
CA MET A 151 -13.11 6.76 -6.74
C MET A 151 -12.53 7.04 -5.35
N ALA A 152 -12.73 6.15 -4.38
CA ALA A 152 -12.20 6.28 -3.03
C ALA A 152 -10.66 6.15 -3.01
N VAL A 153 -10.08 5.17 -3.71
CA VAL A 153 -8.62 5.04 -3.86
C VAL A 153 -8.05 6.27 -4.56
N TYR A 154 -8.68 6.72 -5.65
CA TYR A 154 -8.24 7.92 -6.37
C TYR A 154 -8.26 9.17 -5.47
N SER A 155 -9.33 9.34 -4.69
CA SER A 155 -9.59 10.55 -3.92
C SER A 155 -8.82 10.60 -2.60
N PHE A 156 -8.65 9.47 -1.91
CA PHE A 156 -8.02 9.39 -0.59
C PHE A 156 -6.66 8.69 -0.58
N GLY A 157 -6.38 7.79 -1.51
CA GLY A 157 -5.14 7.00 -1.50
C GLY A 157 -4.99 6.11 -0.26
N GLU A 158 -6.12 5.67 0.30
CA GLU A 158 -6.19 4.86 1.52
C GLU A 158 -5.75 3.40 1.22
N PRO A 159 -4.80 2.83 2.01
CA PRO A 159 -4.24 1.50 1.70
C PRO A 159 -5.20 0.31 1.79
N LEU A 160 -6.10 0.27 2.77
CA LEU A 160 -7.06 -0.83 2.91
C LEU A 160 -8.14 -0.77 1.82
N VAL A 161 -8.57 0.41 1.41
CA VAL A 161 -9.46 0.56 0.24
C VAL A 161 -8.76 0.11 -1.04
N ALA A 162 -7.45 0.40 -1.19
CA ALA A 162 -6.68 -0.08 -2.34
C ALA A 162 -6.54 -1.61 -2.36
N LEU A 163 -6.39 -2.25 -1.20
CA LEU A 163 -6.46 -3.71 -1.09
C LEU A 163 -7.86 -4.22 -1.42
N GLY A 164 -8.92 -3.57 -0.90
CA GLY A 164 -10.30 -3.89 -1.22
C GLY A 164 -10.57 -3.85 -2.73
N LEU A 165 -10.11 -2.81 -3.42
CA LEU A 165 -10.19 -2.69 -4.87
C LEU A 165 -9.47 -3.84 -5.60
N PHE A 166 -8.25 -4.19 -5.16
CA PHE A 166 -7.49 -5.30 -5.74
C PHE A 166 -8.21 -6.64 -5.55
N PHE A 167 -8.71 -6.92 -4.35
CA PHE A 167 -9.43 -8.16 -4.07
C PHE A 167 -10.78 -8.22 -4.77
N ASP A 168 -11.51 -7.12 -4.83
CA ASP A 168 -12.78 -7.02 -5.58
C ASP A 168 -12.56 -7.28 -7.07
N PHE A 169 -11.47 -6.73 -7.65
CA PHE A 169 -11.08 -7.03 -9.02
C PHE A 169 -10.80 -8.52 -9.24
N LEU A 170 -10.01 -9.16 -8.37
CA LEU A 170 -9.77 -10.61 -8.44
C LEU A 170 -11.04 -11.44 -8.22
N PHE A 171 -11.94 -10.97 -7.36
CA PHE A 171 -13.23 -11.59 -7.07
C PHE A 171 -14.15 -11.59 -8.30
N ILE A 172 -14.28 -10.45 -8.99
CA ILE A 172 -15.03 -10.35 -10.25
C ILE A 172 -14.46 -11.34 -11.28
N PHE A 173 -13.14 -11.34 -11.48
CA PHE A 173 -12.48 -12.23 -12.44
C PHE A 173 -12.69 -13.71 -12.09
N SER A 174 -12.47 -14.10 -10.84
CA SER A 174 -12.64 -15.49 -10.40
C SER A 174 -14.10 -15.96 -10.48
N SER A 175 -15.05 -15.13 -10.05
CA SER A 175 -16.48 -15.45 -10.12
C SER A 175 -16.97 -15.63 -11.56
N LEU A 176 -16.41 -14.89 -12.53
CA LEU A 176 -16.70 -15.11 -13.95
C LEU A 176 -16.10 -16.42 -14.48
N LEU A 177 -14.87 -16.75 -14.10
CA LEU A 177 -14.15 -17.94 -14.60
C LEU A 177 -14.74 -19.24 -14.06
N VAL A 178 -15.13 -19.29 -12.80
CA VAL A 178 -15.63 -20.51 -12.14
C VAL A 178 -16.89 -21.08 -12.80
N LYS A 179 -17.62 -20.27 -13.57
CA LYS A 179 -18.80 -20.70 -14.33
C LYS A 179 -18.50 -21.74 -15.41
N TYR A 180 -17.28 -21.75 -15.93
CA TYR A 180 -16.89 -22.64 -17.02
C TYR A 180 -15.92 -23.70 -16.50
N PRO A 181 -16.05 -24.98 -16.91
CA PRO A 181 -15.12 -26.03 -16.47
C PRO A 181 -13.65 -25.72 -16.77
N LEU A 182 -13.37 -25.17 -17.96
CA LEU A 182 -12.03 -24.70 -18.32
C LEU A 182 -11.58 -23.52 -17.46
N GLY A 183 -12.50 -22.63 -17.10
CA GLY A 183 -12.20 -21.49 -16.23
C GLY A 183 -11.81 -21.94 -14.83
N LYS A 184 -12.46 -22.97 -14.26
CA LYS A 184 -12.02 -23.61 -12.99
C LYS A 184 -10.63 -24.24 -13.13
N ALA A 185 -10.39 -24.98 -14.21
CA ALA A 185 -9.12 -25.69 -14.43
C ALA A 185 -7.92 -24.72 -14.55
N PHE A 186 -8.09 -23.60 -15.26
CA PHE A 186 -7.05 -22.60 -15.45
C PHE A 186 -7.05 -21.47 -14.40
N LEU A 187 -7.99 -21.47 -13.45
CA LEU A 187 -8.14 -20.44 -12.43
C LEU A 187 -6.82 -20.12 -11.69
N PRO A 188 -6.03 -21.12 -11.22
CA PRO A 188 -4.74 -20.88 -10.57
C PRO A 188 -3.79 -20.01 -11.39
N PHE A 189 -3.65 -20.33 -12.68
CA PHE A 189 -2.72 -19.69 -13.58
C PHE A 189 -3.20 -18.31 -14.01
N ILE A 190 -4.50 -18.15 -14.24
CA ILE A 190 -5.10 -16.87 -14.62
C ILE A 190 -4.99 -15.88 -13.45
N LEU A 191 -5.36 -16.29 -12.23
CA LEU A 191 -5.24 -15.42 -11.05
C LEU A 191 -3.79 -15.03 -10.76
N SER A 192 -2.86 -15.98 -10.90
CA SER A 192 -1.44 -15.70 -10.76
C SER A 192 -0.94 -14.72 -11.82
N GLY A 193 -1.26 -14.97 -13.10
CA GLY A 193 -0.88 -14.11 -14.22
C GLY A 193 -1.44 -12.70 -14.11
N VAL A 194 -2.72 -12.54 -13.76
CA VAL A 194 -3.36 -11.24 -13.53
C VAL A 194 -2.69 -10.50 -12.37
N SER A 195 -2.43 -11.20 -11.26
CA SER A 195 -1.77 -10.60 -10.09
C SER A 195 -0.34 -10.12 -10.42
N VAL A 196 0.43 -10.90 -11.18
CA VAL A 196 1.77 -10.52 -11.65
C VAL A 196 1.71 -9.34 -12.64
N ALA A 197 0.74 -9.33 -13.56
CA ALA A 197 0.55 -8.22 -14.49
C ALA A 197 0.22 -6.91 -13.75
N LEU A 198 -0.68 -6.97 -12.77
CA LEU A 198 -1.01 -5.85 -11.90
C LEU A 198 0.20 -5.38 -11.10
N PHE A 199 0.99 -6.30 -10.55
CA PHE A 199 2.25 -5.97 -9.87
C PHE A 199 3.15 -5.11 -10.76
N PHE A 200 3.43 -5.54 -11.99
CA PHE A 200 4.31 -4.79 -12.90
C PHE A 200 3.74 -3.43 -13.30
N LEU A 201 2.43 -3.36 -13.53
CA LEU A 201 1.75 -2.09 -13.84
C LEU A 201 1.85 -1.10 -12.69
N MET A 202 1.53 -1.55 -11.47
CA MET A 202 1.59 -0.75 -10.25
C MET A 202 3.03 -0.36 -9.90
N HIS A 203 3.99 -1.26 -10.09
CA HIS A 203 5.41 -0.99 -9.85
C HIS A 203 5.95 0.03 -10.84
N ARG A 204 5.56 -0.05 -12.12
CA ARG A 204 5.91 0.98 -13.11
C ARG A 204 5.31 2.33 -12.77
N PHE A 205 4.06 2.35 -12.30
CA PHE A 205 3.39 3.57 -11.88
C PHE A 205 4.05 4.19 -10.64
N SER A 206 4.44 3.38 -9.65
CA SER A 206 5.05 3.85 -8.39
C SER A 206 6.37 4.60 -8.57
N LYS A 207 7.09 4.37 -9.68
CA LYS A 207 8.30 5.12 -10.04
C LYS A 207 8.04 6.54 -10.56
N ARG A 208 6.79 6.89 -10.87
CA ARG A 208 6.44 8.23 -11.37
C ARG A 208 6.27 9.21 -10.21
N ARG A 209 6.67 10.47 -10.40
CA ARG A 209 6.45 11.54 -9.40
C ARG A 209 4.97 11.72 -9.03
N ALA A 210 4.07 11.56 -10.00
CA ALA A 210 2.64 11.65 -9.78
C ALA A 210 2.09 10.59 -8.81
N ALA A 211 2.79 9.48 -8.60
CA ALA A 211 2.38 8.42 -7.69
C ALA A 211 2.57 8.78 -6.21
N PHE A 212 3.26 9.88 -5.89
CA PHE A 212 3.56 10.29 -4.51
C PHE A 212 2.31 10.34 -3.62
N TYR A 213 1.20 10.87 -4.15
CA TYR A 213 -0.07 10.93 -3.42
C TYR A 213 -0.59 9.55 -2.98
N TRP A 214 -0.39 8.53 -3.82
CA TRP A 214 -0.87 7.16 -3.60
C TRP A 214 0.22 6.23 -3.06
N GLN A 215 1.37 6.77 -2.63
CA GLN A 215 2.52 5.97 -2.24
C GLN A 215 2.16 4.97 -1.11
N THR A 216 1.45 5.42 -0.08
CA THR A 216 1.03 4.55 1.03
C THR A 216 0.15 3.40 0.56
N ALA A 217 -0.78 3.65 -0.37
CA ALA A 217 -1.64 2.61 -0.94
C ALA A 217 -0.84 1.61 -1.78
N LEU A 218 0.10 2.11 -2.59
CA LEU A 218 0.98 1.26 -3.41
C LEU A 218 1.90 0.39 -2.55
N GLU A 219 2.40 0.90 -1.43
CA GLU A 219 3.25 0.16 -0.49
C GLU A 219 2.53 -1.07 0.10
N TRP A 220 1.20 -1.05 0.22
CA TRP A 220 0.39 -2.17 0.70
C TRP A 220 -0.07 -3.09 -0.45
N ALA A 221 -0.51 -2.50 -1.56
CA ALA A 221 -1.08 -3.27 -2.66
C ALA A 221 -0.02 -4.04 -3.47
N LEU A 222 1.18 -3.49 -3.67
CA LEU A 222 2.27 -4.18 -4.35
C LEU A 222 2.63 -5.55 -3.71
N PRO A 223 2.94 -5.64 -2.41
CA PRO A 223 3.23 -6.93 -1.81
C PRO A 223 2.01 -7.88 -1.82
N ALA A 224 0.79 -7.35 -1.67
CA ALA A 224 -0.43 -8.15 -1.75
C ALA A 224 -0.60 -8.83 -3.12
N THR A 225 -0.31 -8.12 -4.22
CA THR A 225 -0.38 -8.72 -5.56
C THR A 225 0.57 -9.91 -5.72
N LEU A 226 1.80 -9.84 -5.22
CA LEU A 226 2.75 -10.94 -5.27
C LEU A 226 2.38 -12.10 -4.34
N LEU A 227 1.83 -11.81 -3.16
CA LEU A 227 1.31 -12.84 -2.26
C LEU A 227 0.15 -13.60 -2.91
N CYS A 228 -0.82 -12.90 -3.51
CA CYS A 228 -1.92 -13.53 -4.25
C CYS A 228 -1.43 -14.32 -5.45
N ALA A 229 -0.43 -13.82 -6.17
CA ALA A 229 0.17 -14.55 -7.29
C ALA A 229 0.73 -15.91 -6.85
N TYR A 230 1.39 -15.94 -5.68
CA TYR A 230 1.94 -17.15 -5.09
C TYR A 230 0.84 -18.08 -4.56
N LEU A 231 -0.09 -17.57 -3.74
CA LEU A 231 -1.18 -18.37 -3.18
C LEU A 231 -2.03 -19.03 -4.27
N SER A 232 -2.23 -18.34 -5.40
CA SER A 232 -3.00 -18.86 -6.54
C SER A 232 -2.41 -20.15 -7.13
N VAL A 233 -1.11 -20.41 -6.97
CA VAL A 233 -0.42 -21.60 -7.52
C VAL A 233 0.21 -22.50 -6.45
N ASN A 234 0.00 -22.18 -5.17
CA ASN A 234 0.44 -23.01 -4.07
C ASN A 234 -0.36 -24.33 -4.05
N TYR A 235 0.34 -25.47 -3.93
CA TYR A 235 -0.26 -26.80 -4.02
C TYR A 235 -1.42 -27.00 -3.03
N MET A 236 -1.24 -26.62 -1.77
CA MET A 236 -2.28 -26.76 -0.75
C MET A 236 -3.49 -25.90 -1.08
N VAL A 237 -3.27 -24.63 -1.41
CA VAL A 237 -4.35 -23.69 -1.73
C VAL A 237 -5.16 -24.18 -2.92
N VAL A 238 -4.48 -24.56 -4.02
CA VAL A 238 -5.14 -25.06 -5.23
C VAL A 238 -5.88 -26.37 -4.95
N ARG A 239 -5.31 -27.29 -4.18
CA ARG A 239 -5.95 -28.58 -3.85
C ARG A 239 -7.24 -28.39 -3.06
N TYR A 240 -7.22 -27.57 -2.02
CA TYR A 240 -8.41 -27.26 -1.21
C TYR A 240 -9.44 -26.43 -1.99
N ALA A 241 -8.99 -25.44 -2.77
CA ALA A 241 -9.89 -24.65 -3.61
C ALA A 241 -10.56 -25.51 -4.68
N ASN A 242 -9.83 -26.42 -5.34
CA ASN A 242 -10.38 -27.32 -6.34
C ASN A 242 -11.42 -28.28 -5.74
N ALA A 243 -11.18 -28.79 -4.51
CA ALA A 243 -12.14 -29.63 -3.83
C ALA A 243 -13.43 -28.86 -3.50
N SER A 244 -13.30 -27.65 -2.95
CA SER A 244 -14.44 -26.78 -2.64
C SER A 244 -15.24 -26.37 -3.88
N LEU A 245 -14.56 -26.01 -4.98
CA LEU A 245 -15.21 -25.56 -6.21
C LEU A 245 -15.92 -26.68 -7.00
N ASN A 246 -15.63 -27.93 -6.70
CA ASN A 246 -16.21 -29.10 -7.40
C ASN A 246 -16.90 -30.07 -6.43
N ASP A 247 -17.22 -29.61 -5.21
CA ASP A 247 -17.94 -30.38 -4.19
C ASP A 247 -17.33 -31.77 -3.91
N LEU A 248 -15.99 -31.84 -3.91
CA LEU A 248 -15.25 -33.09 -3.67
C LEU A 248 -15.16 -33.39 -2.17
N PRO A 249 -15.06 -34.68 -1.76
CA PRO A 249 -14.97 -35.06 -0.37
C PRO A 249 -13.69 -34.57 0.31
N MET A 250 -13.74 -34.47 1.63
CA MET A 250 -12.62 -34.11 2.49
C MET A 250 -12.09 -35.35 3.23
N PRO A 251 -10.76 -35.55 3.35
CA PRO A 251 -9.68 -34.67 2.92
C PRO A 251 -9.59 -34.53 1.40
N ALA A 252 -9.32 -33.32 0.92
CA ALA A 252 -9.33 -32.97 -0.50
C ALA A 252 -8.50 -33.99 -1.32
N PRO A 253 -9.04 -34.60 -2.38
CA PRO A 253 -8.31 -35.57 -3.19
C PRO A 253 -7.09 -34.92 -3.87
N GLU A 254 -6.14 -35.74 -4.30
CA GLU A 254 -5.00 -35.24 -5.05
C GLU A 254 -5.45 -34.70 -6.41
N ILE A 255 -4.96 -33.50 -6.74
CA ILE A 255 -5.26 -32.83 -8.00
C ILE A 255 -4.43 -33.43 -9.14
N GLN A 256 -5.01 -33.41 -10.35
CA GLN A 256 -4.25 -33.73 -11.55
C GLN A 256 -3.06 -32.75 -11.70
N PHE A 257 -1.94 -33.24 -12.23
CA PHE A 257 -0.69 -32.48 -12.35
C PHE A 257 -0.15 -31.95 -11.00
N ALA A 258 -0.33 -32.69 -9.91
CA ALA A 258 0.21 -32.35 -8.59
C ALA A 258 1.70 -31.93 -8.62
N TRP A 259 2.52 -32.63 -9.42
CA TRP A 259 3.95 -32.33 -9.59
C TRP A 259 4.21 -30.88 -10.08
N LEU A 260 3.33 -30.34 -10.93
CA LEU A 260 3.43 -28.98 -11.45
C LEU A 260 3.20 -27.96 -10.32
N PHE A 261 2.15 -28.16 -9.52
CA PHE A 261 1.84 -27.28 -8.40
C PHE A 261 2.87 -27.38 -7.28
N TRP A 262 3.45 -28.56 -7.03
CA TRP A 262 4.61 -28.70 -6.15
C TRP A 262 5.80 -27.91 -6.67
N THR A 263 6.11 -28.02 -7.96
CA THR A 263 7.19 -27.25 -8.58
C THR A 263 6.95 -25.75 -8.42
N LEU A 264 5.75 -25.25 -8.71
CA LEU A 264 5.39 -23.84 -8.55
C LEU A 264 5.44 -23.37 -7.09
N THR A 265 5.04 -24.23 -6.15
CA THR A 265 5.07 -23.93 -4.71
C THR A 265 6.47 -23.58 -4.23
N PHE A 266 7.51 -24.22 -4.77
CA PHE A 266 8.90 -23.91 -4.41
C PHE A 266 9.58 -22.92 -5.36
N LEU A 267 9.24 -22.97 -6.65
CA LEU A 267 9.87 -22.12 -7.67
C LEU A 267 9.44 -20.66 -7.55
N VAL A 268 8.16 -20.38 -7.30
CA VAL A 268 7.64 -19.00 -7.26
C VAL A 268 8.32 -18.14 -6.18
N PRO A 269 8.48 -18.60 -4.92
CA PRO A 269 9.25 -17.85 -3.92
C PRO A 269 10.68 -17.53 -4.36
N LEU A 270 11.37 -18.46 -5.05
CA LEU A 270 12.72 -18.24 -5.57
C LEU A 270 12.74 -17.18 -6.68
N LEU A 271 11.75 -17.22 -7.59
CA LEU A 271 11.58 -16.20 -8.63
C LEU A 271 11.27 -14.83 -8.02
N GLN A 272 10.40 -14.76 -7.01
CA GLN A 272 10.10 -13.53 -6.27
C GLN A 272 11.33 -12.98 -5.55
N LEU A 273 12.16 -13.86 -4.96
CA LEU A 273 13.40 -13.46 -4.31
C LEU A 273 14.40 -12.88 -5.32
N GLY A 274 14.60 -13.55 -6.45
CA GLY A 274 15.44 -13.04 -7.55
C GLY A 274 14.94 -11.70 -8.10
N LEU A 275 13.62 -11.55 -8.24
CA LEU A 275 12.99 -10.29 -8.64
C LEU A 275 13.22 -9.18 -7.60
N GLY A 276 13.04 -9.47 -6.31
CA GLY A 276 13.27 -8.52 -5.22
C GLY A 276 14.73 -8.06 -5.14
N ILE A 277 15.67 -8.97 -5.36
CA ILE A 277 17.11 -8.66 -5.44
C ILE A 277 17.40 -7.77 -6.65
N ARG A 278 16.86 -8.10 -7.83
CA ARG A 278 17.07 -7.34 -9.08
C ARG A 278 16.47 -5.94 -9.02
N LEU A 279 15.27 -5.80 -8.44
CA LEU A 279 14.57 -4.52 -8.28
C LEU A 279 15.05 -3.72 -7.06
N ARG A 280 15.88 -4.32 -6.20
CA ARG A 280 16.36 -3.75 -4.92
C ARG A 280 15.20 -3.25 -4.04
N ASP A 281 14.12 -4.01 -4.02
CA ASP A 281 12.91 -3.67 -3.29
C ASP A 281 12.76 -4.60 -2.08
N ARG A 282 12.89 -4.01 -0.88
CA ARG A 282 12.79 -4.74 0.38
C ARG A 282 11.44 -5.43 0.53
N SER A 283 10.35 -4.79 0.11
CA SER A 283 9.00 -5.33 0.29
C SER A 283 8.82 -6.63 -0.51
N ILE A 284 9.38 -6.70 -1.72
CA ILE A 284 9.37 -7.91 -2.56
C ILE A 284 10.18 -9.04 -1.92
N ILE A 285 11.36 -8.72 -1.37
CA ILE A 285 12.20 -9.71 -0.68
C ILE A 285 11.45 -10.30 0.52
N VAL A 286 10.79 -9.46 1.32
CA VAL A 286 9.99 -9.91 2.47
C VAL A 286 8.86 -10.83 2.01
N VAL A 287 8.13 -10.45 0.96
CA VAL A 287 7.08 -11.31 0.39
C VAL A 287 7.64 -12.66 -0.07
N ALA A 288 8.78 -12.67 -0.76
CA ALA A 288 9.41 -13.90 -1.21
C ALA A 288 9.76 -14.84 -0.04
N LEU A 289 10.27 -14.28 1.07
CA LEU A 289 10.58 -15.04 2.29
C LEU A 289 9.32 -15.58 2.96
N VAL A 290 8.24 -14.79 3.03
CA VAL A 290 6.94 -15.22 3.56
C VAL A 290 6.35 -16.34 2.68
N SER A 291 6.40 -16.19 1.35
CA SER A 291 5.97 -17.22 0.40
C SER A 291 6.77 -18.53 0.60
N ALA A 292 8.09 -18.44 0.74
CA ALA A 292 8.96 -19.60 0.99
C ALA A 292 8.64 -20.29 2.32
N LEU A 293 8.37 -19.52 3.38
CA LEU A 293 7.94 -20.07 4.66
C LEU A 293 6.60 -20.81 4.52
N TYR A 294 5.67 -20.25 3.77
CA TYR A 294 4.40 -20.91 3.47
C TYR A 294 4.59 -22.17 2.61
N SER A 295 5.57 -22.21 1.70
CA SER A 295 5.92 -23.44 0.95
C SER A 295 6.35 -24.57 1.87
N ILE A 296 7.14 -24.25 2.91
CA ILE A 296 7.56 -25.22 3.93
C ILE A 296 6.35 -25.72 4.72
N VAL A 297 5.44 -24.83 5.11
CA VAL A 297 4.17 -25.20 5.77
C VAL A 297 3.35 -26.13 4.89
N THR A 298 3.18 -25.81 3.60
CA THR A 298 2.50 -26.65 2.61
C THR A 298 3.16 -28.01 2.48
N TYR A 299 4.49 -28.07 2.35
CA TYR A 299 5.22 -29.33 2.23
C TYR A 299 4.98 -30.23 3.45
N ARG A 300 5.11 -29.66 4.64
CA ARG A 300 4.97 -30.39 5.88
C ARG A 300 3.54 -30.89 6.12
N HIS A 301 2.52 -30.15 5.66
CA HIS A 301 1.13 -30.58 5.75
C HIS A 301 0.88 -31.93 5.08
N TYR A 302 1.60 -32.23 3.99
CA TYR A 302 1.47 -33.49 3.26
C TYR A 302 2.60 -34.49 3.54
N HIS A 303 3.77 -34.02 3.98
CA HIS A 303 4.93 -34.84 4.28
C HIS A 303 5.41 -34.54 5.72
N SER A 304 4.80 -35.22 6.69
CA SER A 304 5.20 -35.10 8.10
C SER A 304 6.48 -35.92 8.37
N LEU A 305 7.63 -35.40 7.92
CA LEU A 305 8.93 -36.06 8.10
C LEU A 305 9.48 -35.93 9.53
N LEU A 306 9.12 -34.87 10.26
CA LEU A 306 9.65 -34.56 11.59
C LEU A 306 8.55 -33.97 12.51
N PRO A 307 8.63 -34.19 13.84
CA PRO A 307 7.80 -33.49 14.83
C PRO A 307 7.93 -31.97 14.72
N LEU A 308 6.86 -31.25 15.12
CA LEU A 308 6.75 -29.79 15.04
C LEU A 308 7.94 -29.07 15.68
N GLU A 309 8.33 -29.55 16.86
CA GLU A 309 9.39 -28.99 17.69
C GLU A 309 10.74 -29.03 16.95
N TRP A 310 11.12 -30.20 16.43
CA TRP A 310 12.37 -30.38 15.69
C TRP A 310 12.40 -29.59 14.38
N GLY A 311 11.27 -29.51 13.68
CA GLY A 311 11.16 -28.70 12.46
C GLY A 311 11.38 -27.20 12.72
N LEU A 312 10.80 -26.66 13.80
CA LEU A 312 10.96 -25.26 14.19
C LEU A 312 12.38 -24.95 14.68
N LEU A 313 12.97 -25.86 15.48
CA LEU A 313 14.33 -25.69 15.99
C LEU A 313 15.37 -25.69 14.86
N LEU A 314 15.32 -26.70 13.98
CA LEU A 314 16.26 -26.79 12.84
C LEU A 314 16.05 -25.65 11.85
N GLY A 315 14.80 -25.30 11.55
CA GLY A 315 14.48 -24.15 10.69
C GLY A 315 15.00 -22.84 11.27
N GLY A 316 14.82 -22.61 12.57
CA GLY A 316 15.35 -21.45 13.28
C GLY A 316 16.88 -21.39 13.23
N LEU A 317 17.56 -22.52 13.44
CA LEU A 317 19.01 -22.61 13.40
C LEU A 317 19.58 -22.33 12.00
N ILE A 318 18.96 -22.87 10.96
CA ILE A 318 19.33 -22.59 9.56
C ILE A 318 19.14 -21.11 9.24
N LEU A 319 17.99 -20.53 9.60
CA LEU A 319 17.71 -19.11 9.36
C LEU A 319 18.66 -18.19 10.12
N ALA A 320 18.99 -18.52 11.38
CA ALA A 320 19.97 -17.77 12.17
C ALA A 320 21.36 -17.84 11.55
N SER A 321 21.79 -19.03 11.11
CA SER A 321 23.08 -19.24 10.45
C SER A 321 23.16 -18.49 9.12
N LEU A 322 22.09 -18.55 8.30
CA LEU A 322 22.00 -17.83 7.04
C LEU A 322 22.00 -16.32 7.25
N SER A 323 21.25 -15.83 8.24
CA SER A 323 21.24 -14.42 8.63
C SER A 323 22.63 -13.95 9.05
N TYR A 324 23.32 -14.73 9.88
CA TYR A 324 24.70 -14.45 10.29
C TYR A 324 25.67 -14.42 9.10
N ALA A 325 25.54 -15.37 8.18
CA ALA A 325 26.35 -15.42 6.96
C ALA A 325 26.09 -14.20 6.06
N LEU A 326 24.83 -13.81 5.88
CA LEU A 326 24.44 -12.60 5.13
C LEU A 326 24.98 -11.33 5.80
N LEU A 327 24.91 -11.24 7.13
CA LEU A 327 25.50 -10.14 7.90
C LEU A 327 27.01 -10.08 7.77
N ARG A 328 27.72 -11.21 7.67
CA ARG A 328 29.16 -11.18 7.36
C ARG A 328 29.42 -10.80 5.90
N TYR A 329 28.62 -11.31 4.98
CA TYR A 329 28.79 -11.11 3.55
C TYR A 329 28.54 -9.67 3.11
N LEU A 330 27.53 -9.01 3.71
CA LEU A 330 27.12 -7.62 3.42
C LEU A 330 27.80 -6.57 4.30
N LYS A 331 28.83 -6.93 5.10
CA LYS A 331 29.64 -5.95 5.85
C LYS A 331 30.28 -4.92 4.93
N ILE A 332 30.67 -5.38 3.73
CA ILE A 332 31.12 -4.52 2.65
C ILE A 332 29.93 -4.41 1.69
N PRO A 333 29.48 -3.20 1.32
CA PRO A 333 28.34 -3.04 0.44
C PRO A 333 28.62 -3.71 -0.90
N LYS A 334 27.75 -4.65 -1.29
CA LYS A 334 27.88 -5.44 -2.52
C LYS A 334 26.55 -5.43 -3.27
N PHE A 335 26.60 -5.28 -4.58
CA PHE A 335 25.42 -5.27 -5.48
C PHE A 335 24.31 -4.26 -5.12
N GLY A 336 24.64 -3.22 -4.34
CA GLY A 336 23.67 -2.21 -3.88
C GLY A 336 22.92 -2.60 -2.60
N PHE A 337 23.31 -3.67 -1.92
CA PHE A 337 22.84 -4.02 -0.58
C PHE A 337 23.90 -3.65 0.46
N SER A 338 23.47 -3.03 1.56
CA SER A 338 24.32 -2.66 2.69
C SER A 338 23.62 -2.98 4.01
N ILE A 339 24.41 -3.33 5.02
CA ILE A 339 23.94 -3.49 6.41
C ILE A 339 23.75 -2.12 7.06
N THR A 340 24.61 -1.16 6.70
CA THR A 340 24.39 0.22 7.11
C THR A 340 23.16 0.75 6.37
N PRO A 341 22.16 1.29 7.07
CA PRO A 341 21.07 1.98 6.41
C PRO A 341 21.69 3.07 5.52
N GLU A 342 21.30 3.10 4.25
CA GLU A 342 21.83 4.03 3.28
C GLU A 342 21.56 5.47 3.77
N SER A 343 22.57 6.10 4.33
CA SER A 343 22.60 7.56 4.48
C SER A 343 22.74 8.11 3.07
N SER A 344 21.61 8.57 2.53
CA SER A 344 21.55 9.52 1.42
C SER A 344 22.28 9.11 0.13
N LYS A 345 21.59 8.37 -0.75
CA LYS A 345 21.69 8.62 -2.20
C LYS A 345 20.32 8.64 -2.88
N THR A 346 19.91 9.85 -3.23
CA THR A 346 19.07 10.21 -4.38
C THR A 346 17.84 9.34 -4.63
N ASN A 347 16.88 9.38 -3.70
CA ASN A 347 15.49 9.17 -4.12
C ASN A 347 15.05 10.38 -4.95
N LEU A 348 14.37 10.19 -6.08
CA LEU A 348 13.77 11.30 -6.86
C LEU A 348 12.88 12.19 -5.98
N LEU A 349 12.27 11.62 -4.94
CA LEU A 349 11.52 12.32 -3.90
C LEU A 349 12.40 13.19 -3.00
N GLN A 350 13.59 12.69 -2.63
CA GLN A 350 14.60 13.50 -1.95
C GLN A 350 15.07 14.63 -2.86
N THR A 351 15.30 14.41 -4.15
CA THR A 351 15.68 15.48 -5.10
C THR A 351 14.56 16.52 -5.27
N VAL A 352 13.29 16.10 -5.34
CA VAL A 352 12.15 17.03 -5.40
C VAL A 352 12.08 17.87 -4.12
N VAL A 353 12.16 17.24 -2.95
CA VAL A 353 12.14 17.93 -1.66
C VAL A 353 13.36 18.83 -1.48
N LEU A 354 14.55 18.35 -1.84
CA LEU A 354 15.79 19.11 -1.78
C LEU A 354 15.76 20.29 -2.76
N SER A 355 15.16 20.13 -3.95
CA SER A 355 14.97 21.22 -4.93
C SER A 355 13.99 22.29 -4.44
N HIS A 356 12.98 21.91 -3.66
CA HIS A 356 12.12 22.87 -2.96
C HIS A 356 12.86 23.57 -1.81
N LEU A 357 13.74 22.86 -1.10
CA LEU A 357 14.61 23.44 -0.08
C LEU A 357 15.65 24.41 -0.69
N THR A 358 16.23 24.09 -1.85
CA THR A 358 17.26 24.94 -2.51
C THR A 358 16.67 26.15 -3.24
N LYS A 359 15.46 26.05 -3.81
CA LYS A 359 14.80 27.22 -4.40
C LYS A 359 14.51 28.34 -3.39
N THR A 360 14.35 27.99 -2.12
CA THR A 360 14.04 28.97 -1.07
C THR A 360 15.31 29.62 -0.49
N THR A 361 16.48 28.96 -0.55
CA THR A 361 17.76 29.59 -0.20
C THR A 361 18.28 30.54 -1.27
N GLN A 362 17.89 30.39 -2.54
CA GLN A 362 18.23 31.37 -3.59
C GLN A 362 17.37 32.64 -3.55
N SER A 363 16.19 32.63 -2.90
CA SER A 363 15.38 33.84 -2.73
C SER A 363 15.81 34.71 -1.54
N ALA A 364 16.74 34.24 -0.70
CA ALA A 364 17.29 34.99 0.43
C ALA A 364 18.73 35.48 0.19
N ALA A 365 19.23 35.36 -1.04
CA ALA A 365 20.54 35.86 -1.45
C ALA A 365 20.43 36.77 -2.69
N SER A 366 19.51 37.74 -2.64
CA SER A 366 19.70 39.02 -3.34
C SER A 366 20.22 40.04 -2.33
N GLN A 367 21.30 39.71 -1.61
CA GLN A 367 22.21 40.74 -1.16
C GLN A 367 22.98 41.15 -2.40
N GLU A 368 22.75 42.39 -2.84
CA GLU A 368 23.63 43.11 -3.75
C GLU A 368 25.09 42.79 -3.36
N VAL A 369 25.75 41.97 -4.17
CA VAL A 369 27.20 41.90 -4.15
C VAL A 369 27.63 43.25 -4.75
N LYS A 370 27.73 44.27 -3.89
CA LYS A 370 28.57 45.42 -4.16
C LYS A 370 29.98 44.87 -4.34
N MET A 371 30.38 44.71 -5.60
CA MET A 371 31.78 44.48 -5.95
C MET A 371 32.56 45.63 -5.32
N GLY A 372 33.34 45.30 -4.30
CA GLY A 372 34.16 46.24 -3.56
C GLY A 372 35.11 46.93 -4.52
N GLY A 373 35.04 48.26 -4.54
CA GLY A 373 36.05 49.10 -5.17
C GLY A 373 37.40 48.78 -4.55
N GLY A 374 38.25 48.12 -5.33
CA GLY A 374 39.65 47.94 -5.02
C GLY A 374 40.38 49.25 -5.28
N ASP A 375 40.74 49.91 -4.19
CA ASP A 375 41.73 50.99 -4.19
C ASP A 375 43.11 50.34 -4.32
N PHE A 376 43.61 50.22 -5.55
CA PHE A 376 44.97 49.78 -5.82
C PHE A 376 45.70 50.90 -6.55
N GLY A 377 46.54 51.60 -5.79
CA GLY A 377 47.41 52.64 -6.28
C GLY A 377 48.61 52.08 -7.06
N GLY A 378 48.94 52.79 -8.14
CA GLY A 378 50.31 53.07 -8.57
C GLY A 378 50.98 52.03 -9.46
N GLY A 379 51.35 52.44 -10.68
CA GLY A 379 52.45 51.79 -11.39
C GLY A 379 52.55 51.85 -12.91
N GLY A 380 52.36 53.01 -13.55
CA GLY A 380 53.18 53.46 -14.71
C GLY A 380 53.06 52.81 -16.11
N ALA A 381 53.19 53.69 -17.12
CA ALA A 381 53.50 53.49 -18.54
C ALA A 381 52.38 52.92 -19.45
N GLY A 382 51.97 53.55 -20.57
CA GLY A 382 52.46 54.75 -21.25
C GLY A 382 51.59 55.14 -22.46
N GLU A 383 51.80 56.40 -22.89
CA GLU A 383 51.65 57.00 -24.23
C GLU A 383 50.31 56.89 -24.98
N GLN A 384 49.58 58.02 -25.10
CA GLN A 384 49.59 58.95 -26.25
C GLN A 384 49.08 58.34 -27.56
N TYR A 385 47.84 58.65 -27.95
CA TYR A 385 47.49 59.69 -28.94
C TYR A 385 45.98 59.97 -28.91
#